data_AF-A0A6I8PH35-F1
#
_entry.id   AF-A0A6I8PH35-F1
#
_cell.length_a   1.000
_cell.length_b   1.000
_cell.length_c   1.000
_cell.angle_alpha   90.00
_cell.angle_beta   90.00
_cell.angle_gamma   90.00
#
_symmetry.space_group_name_H-M   'P 1'
#
loop_
_entity.id
_entity.type
_entity.pdbx_description
1 polymer ?
#
loop_
_entity_poly.entity_id
_entity_poly.type
_entity_poly.pdbx_seq_one_letter_code
_entity_poly.pdbx_strand_id
1 'polypeptide(L)'
;SAFSLLSVLTLLQGVQGDVQLVESGGDLRQSGGSLRLSCKASGFSFSSSYGMSWVRQALGKGLEWVAAIYTSSGKTYYADSVKGRFTISKDNANSLVHL
;
A
#
# COMPACT_ATOMS: atom_id res chain seq x y z
N SER A 1 25.83 -3.15 47.47
CA SER A 1 24.36 -3.32 47.39
C SER A 1 23.76 -2.06 46.79
N ALA A 2 23.27 -2.11 45.56
CA ALA A 2 22.37 -1.12 44.94
C ALA A 2 21.85 -1.71 43.61
N PHE A 3 20.55 -1.58 43.38
CA PHE A 3 19.77 -2.37 42.43
C PHE A 3 19.75 -1.76 41.02
N SER A 4 19.86 -2.66 40.04
CA SER A 4 19.04 -2.76 38.82
C SER A 4 18.82 -1.54 37.92
N LEU A 5 19.31 -1.67 36.69
CA LEU A 5 18.56 -1.37 35.47
C LEU A 5 18.96 -2.44 34.44
N LEU A 6 18.19 -3.53 34.37
CA LEU A 6 18.24 -4.45 33.24
C LEU A 6 17.83 -3.65 32.00
N SER A 7 18.81 -3.21 31.21
CA SER A 7 18.57 -2.87 29.82
C SER A 7 18.24 -4.18 29.11
N VAL A 8 16.95 -4.45 28.92
CA VAL A 8 16.53 -5.50 27.99
C VAL A 8 16.86 -4.97 26.59
N LEU A 9 18.11 -5.17 26.16
CA LEU A 9 18.48 -5.04 24.77
C LEU A 9 17.82 -6.24 24.08
N THR A 10 16.57 -6.07 23.65
CA THR A 10 15.96 -7.03 22.74
C THR A 10 16.73 -6.96 21.43
N LEU A 11 17.74 -7.81 21.29
CA LEU A 11 18.26 -8.23 19.99
C LEU A 11 17.16 -9.05 19.32
N LEU A 12 16.18 -8.36 18.71
CA LEU A 12 15.31 -8.98 17.71
C LEU A 12 16.16 -9.18 16.45
N GLN A 13 17.05 -10.18 16.47
CA GLN A 13 17.65 -10.69 15.26
C GLN A 13 16.56 -11.50 14.53
N GLY A 14 16.01 -10.90 13.48
CA GLY A 14 15.26 -11.65 12.46
C GLY A 14 13.82 -11.20 12.23
N VAL A 15 13.61 -9.96 11.78
CA VAL A 15 12.61 -9.78 10.72
C VAL A 15 13.37 -9.93 9.42
N GLN A 16 13.32 -11.12 8.84
CA GLN A 16 13.64 -11.28 7.43
C GLN A 16 12.42 -10.81 6.64
N GLY A 17 12.16 -9.51 6.70
CA GLY A 17 11.11 -8.84 5.96
C GLY A 17 11.74 -8.27 4.70
N ASP A 18 11.99 -9.12 3.71
CA ASP A 18 12.54 -8.68 2.42
C ASP A 18 11.50 -7.91 1.58
N VAL A 19 10.32 -7.59 2.14
CA VAL A 19 9.26 -6.82 1.47
C VAL A 19 8.52 -5.94 2.48
N GLN A 20 8.35 -4.66 2.16
CA GLN A 20 7.50 -3.73 2.92
C GLN A 20 6.69 -2.84 1.96
N LEU A 21 5.44 -2.55 2.34
CA LEU A 21 4.54 -1.63 1.66
C LEU A 21 4.20 -0.47 2.60
N VAL A 22 4.37 0.77 2.14
CA VAL A 22 4.08 1.98 2.91
C VAL A 22 3.08 2.84 2.15
N GLU A 23 1.90 3.02 2.73
CA GLU A 23 0.82 3.83 2.16
C GLU A 23 0.87 5.28 2.65
N SER A 24 0.48 6.22 1.81
CA SER A 24 0.41 7.65 2.13
C SER A 24 -0.65 8.39 1.29
N GLY A 25 -0.99 9.61 1.72
CA GLY A 25 -1.95 10.47 1.03
C GLY A 25 -3.42 10.24 1.40
N GLY A 26 -3.70 9.53 2.51
CA GLY A 26 -5.06 9.24 3.01
C GLY A 26 -5.70 10.35 3.86
N ASP A 27 -5.29 11.60 3.69
CA ASP A 27 -5.74 12.71 4.54
C ASP A 27 -7.23 13.02 4.37
N LEU A 28 -7.84 13.57 5.43
CA LEU A 28 -9.22 14.02 5.40
C LEU A 28 -9.40 15.10 4.32
N ARG A 29 -10.30 14.86 3.36
CA ARG A 29 -10.66 15.84 2.32
C ARG A 29 -12.14 16.18 2.32
N GLN A 30 -12.44 17.37 1.78
CA GLN A 30 -13.80 17.79 1.51
C GLN A 30 -14.45 16.88 0.46
N SER A 31 -15.77 16.68 0.60
CA SER A 31 -16.57 15.97 -0.39
C SER A 31 -16.47 16.64 -1.77
N GLY A 32 -16.32 15.83 -2.82
CA GLY A 32 -16.16 16.31 -4.20
C GLY A 32 -14.73 16.69 -4.62
N GLY A 33 -13.79 16.75 -3.68
CA GLY A 33 -12.36 16.88 -3.99
C GLY A 33 -11.73 15.55 -4.40
N SER A 34 -10.66 15.61 -5.20
CA SER A 34 -9.83 14.43 -5.49
C SER A 34 -8.77 14.23 -4.43
N LEU A 35 -8.49 12.99 -4.05
CA LEU A 35 -7.36 12.61 -3.22
C LEU A 35 -6.50 11.64 -4.02
N ARG A 36 -5.19 11.62 -3.77
CA ARG A 36 -4.27 10.67 -4.38
C ARG A 36 -3.66 9.82 -3.30
N LEU A 37 -3.93 8.52 -3.35
CA LEU A 37 -3.25 7.55 -2.50
C LEU A 37 -1.96 7.10 -3.18
N SER A 38 -0.95 6.78 -2.39
CA SER A 38 0.31 6.22 -2.88
C SER A 38 0.73 5.05 -2.01
N CYS A 39 1.30 4.02 -2.62
CA CYS A 39 1.87 2.86 -1.94
C CYS A 39 3.29 2.64 -2.47
N LYS A 40 4.28 2.72 -1.57
CA LYS A 40 5.69 2.49 -1.88
C LYS A 40 6.09 1.09 -1.46
N ALA A 41 6.70 0.34 -2.38
CA ALA A 41 7.35 -0.92 -2.02
C ALA A 41 8.84 -0.74 -1.75
N SER A 42 9.33 -1.45 -0.75
CA SER A 42 10.74 -1.71 -0.50
C SER A 42 10.99 -3.22 -0.44
N GLY A 43 12.20 -3.65 -0.79
CA GLY A 43 12.61 -5.05 -0.80
C GLY A 43 12.15 -5.87 -2.02
N PHE A 44 11.28 -5.32 -2.87
CA PHE A 44 11.04 -5.82 -4.22
C PHE A 44 10.78 -4.69 -5.22
N SER A 45 10.96 -4.96 -6.50
CA SER A 45 10.57 -4.06 -7.58
C SER A 45 9.23 -4.48 -8.20
N PHE A 46 8.38 -3.50 -8.50
CA PHE A 46 7.14 -3.72 -9.26
C PHE A 46 7.38 -4.07 -10.74
N SER A 47 8.63 -4.22 -11.17
CA SER A 47 8.95 -4.81 -12.47
C SER A 47 8.76 -6.33 -12.48
N SER A 48 8.82 -6.96 -11.31
CA SER A 48 8.60 -8.40 -11.12
C SER A 48 7.10 -8.67 -11.07
N SER A 49 6.61 -9.57 -11.93
CA SER A 49 5.31 -10.28 -12.06
C SER A 49 4.11 -10.09 -11.09
N TYR A 50 4.23 -9.41 -9.95
CA TYR A 50 3.17 -9.16 -8.98
C TYR A 50 2.20 -8.07 -9.44
N GLY A 51 0.91 -8.40 -9.50
CA GLY A 51 -0.16 -7.41 -9.68
C GLY A 51 -0.45 -6.66 -8.39
N MET A 52 -0.81 -5.38 -8.50
CA MET A 52 -1.11 -4.53 -7.34
C MET A 52 -2.59 -4.20 -7.29
N SER A 53 -3.18 -4.32 -6.11
CA SER A 53 -4.60 -4.06 -5.89
C SER A 53 -4.80 -3.08 -4.75
N TRP A 54 -5.79 -2.22 -4.90
CA TRP A 54 -6.34 -1.40 -3.82
C TRP A 54 -7.62 -2.03 -3.31
N VAL A 55 -7.72 -2.11 -1.99
CA VAL A 55 -8.91 -2.54 -1.27
C VAL A 55 -9.28 -1.47 -0.27
N ARG A 56 -10.56 -1.38 0.09
CA ARG A 56 -11.03 -0.47 1.14
C ARG A 56 -11.91 -1.23 2.12
N GLN A 57 -11.94 -0.75 3.36
CA GLN A 57 -12.83 -1.28 4.38
C GLN A 57 -13.50 -0.13 5.12
N ALA A 58 -14.82 -0.12 5.15
CA ALA A 58 -15.58 0.78 6.02
C ALA A 58 -15.84 0.09 7.38
N LEU A 59 -16.02 0.88 8.43
CA LEU A 59 -16.36 0.35 9.75
C LEU A 59 -17.62 -0.53 9.67
N GLY A 60 -17.54 -1.76 10.16
CA GLY A 60 -18.64 -2.73 10.12
C GLY A 60 -18.88 -3.38 8.75
N LYS A 61 -18.04 -3.12 7.74
CA LYS A 61 -18.11 -3.77 6.42
C LYS A 61 -16.93 -4.70 6.17
N GLY A 62 -17.12 -5.63 5.23
CA GLY A 62 -16.04 -6.46 4.71
C GLY A 62 -15.06 -5.67 3.82
N LEU A 63 -13.99 -6.34 3.39
CA LEU A 63 -13.07 -5.80 2.41
C LEU A 63 -13.78 -5.64 1.06
N GLU A 64 -13.70 -4.45 0.48
CA GLU A 64 -14.19 -4.15 -0.87
C GLU A 64 -13.00 -3.92 -1.79
N TRP A 65 -12.90 -4.71 -2.86
CA TRP A 65 -11.90 -4.48 -3.89
C TRP A 65 -12.24 -3.23 -4.72
N VAL A 66 -11.24 -2.41 -5.03
CA VAL A 66 -11.41 -1.08 -5.66
C VAL A 66 -10.83 -1.04 -7.06
N ALA A 67 -9.55 -1.37 -7.21
CA ALA A 67 -8.86 -1.34 -8.49
C ALA A 67 -7.62 -2.24 -8.46
N ALA A 68 -7.16 -2.68 -9.63
CA ALA A 68 -5.90 -3.39 -9.78
C ALA A 68 -5.15 -3.01 -11.05
N ILE A 69 -3.83 -3.15 -11.01
CA ILE A 69 -2.94 -2.98 -12.15
C ILE A 69 -2.04 -4.21 -12.28
N TYR A 70 -2.09 -4.86 -13.44
CA TYR A 70 -1.26 -6.01 -13.75
C TYR A 70 0.11 -5.59 -14.26
N THR A 71 1.16 -6.14 -13.66
CA THR A 71 2.54 -5.70 -13.93
C THR A 71 3.02 -6.00 -15.34
N SER A 72 2.68 -7.17 -15.89
CA SER A 72 3.15 -7.63 -17.20
C SER A 72 2.48 -6.92 -18.39
N SER A 73 1.22 -6.54 -18.25
CA SER A 73 0.42 -6.00 -19.36
C SER A 73 0.04 -4.52 -19.18
N GLY A 74 0.24 -3.96 -17.99
CA GLY A 74 -0.25 -2.62 -17.63
C GLY A 74 -1.78 -2.52 -17.59
N LYS A 75 -2.51 -3.64 -17.75
CA LYS A 75 -3.97 -3.65 -17.75
C LYS A 75 -4.48 -3.22 -16.37
N THR A 76 -5.39 -2.27 -16.40
CA THR A 76 -6.06 -1.74 -15.22
C THR A 76 -7.48 -2.28 -15.14
N TYR A 77 -7.92 -2.58 -13.93
CA TYR A 77 -9.27 -3.03 -13.63
C TYR A 77 -9.82 -2.18 -12.49
N TYR A 78 -11.12 -1.91 -12.53
CA TYR A 78 -11.81 -1.08 -11.55
C TYR A 78 -13.12 -1.76 -11.14
N ALA A 79 -13.49 -1.64 -9.88
CA ALA A 79 -14.82 -2.00 -9.44
C ALA A 79 -15.85 -1.06 -10.08
N ASP A 80 -17.04 -1.59 -10.41
CA ASP A 80 -18.10 -0.80 -11.05
C ASP A 80 -18.49 0.43 -10.23
N SER A 81 -18.39 0.34 -8.91
CA SER A 81 -18.67 1.43 -7.99
C SER A 81 -17.73 2.63 -8.15
N VAL A 82 -16.50 2.47 -8.64
CA VAL A 82 -15.49 3.55 -8.75
C VAL A 82 -15.08 3.85 -10.20
N LYS A 83 -15.58 3.08 -11.15
CA LYS A 83 -15.28 3.24 -12.58
C LYS A 83 -15.60 4.67 -13.04
N GLY A 84 -14.65 5.28 -13.76
CA GLY A 84 -14.76 6.66 -14.23
C GLY A 84 -14.46 7.74 -13.18
N ARG A 85 -14.18 7.36 -11.92
CA ARG A 85 -13.84 8.30 -10.84
C ARG A 85 -12.41 8.13 -10.32
N PHE A 86 -11.89 6.91 -10.37
CA PHE A 86 -10.59 6.53 -9.81
C PHE A 86 -9.62 6.21 -10.96
N THR A 87 -8.33 6.47 -10.76
CA THR A 87 -7.29 6.17 -11.76
C THR A 87 -6.10 5.49 -11.08
N ILE A 88 -5.93 4.19 -11.33
CA ILE A 88 -4.77 3.47 -10.84
C ILE A 88 -3.58 3.65 -11.81
N SER A 89 -2.40 3.94 -11.27
CA SER A 89 -1.16 4.04 -12.04
C SER A 89 0.01 3.48 -11.26
N LYS A 90 1.11 3.19 -11.96
CA LYS A 90 2.34 2.69 -11.33
C LYS A 90 3.57 3.43 -11.85
N ASP A 91 4.54 3.60 -10.96
CA ASP A 91 5.88 4.06 -11.27
C ASP A 91 6.85 2.96 -10.87
N ASN A 92 7.34 2.22 -11.88
CA ASN A 92 8.26 1.11 -11.66
C ASN A 92 9.64 1.58 -11.18
N ALA A 93 10.07 2.80 -11.54
CA ALA A 93 11.41 3.30 -11.22
C ALA A 93 11.52 3.66 -9.73
N ASN A 94 10.45 4.23 -9.17
CA ASN A 94 10.39 4.63 -7.77
C ASN A 94 9.74 3.59 -6.85
N SER A 95 9.33 2.46 -7.43
CA SER A 95 8.50 1.47 -6.79
C SER A 95 7.28 2.10 -6.10
N LEU A 96 6.39 2.71 -6.89
CA LEU A 96 5.15 3.32 -6.41
C LEU A 96 3.93 2.84 -7.18
N VAL A 97 2.80 2.75 -6.48
CA VAL A 97 1.47 2.61 -7.06
C VAL A 97 0.60 3.74 -6.54
N HIS A 98 -0.21 4.33 -7.41
CA HIS A 98 -1.14 5.41 -7.08
C HIS A 98 -2.58 5.03 -7.39
N LEU A 99 -3.52 5.63 -6.65
CA LEU A 99 -4.96 5.58 -6.89
C LEU A 99 -5.58 6.97 -6.82
#